data_AF-A0A3Q2YYA2-F1
#
_entry.id   AF-A0A3Q2YYA2-F1
#
_cell.length_a   1.000
_cell.length_b   1.000
_cell.length_c   1.000
_cell.angle_alpha   90.00
_cell.angle_beta   90.00
_cell.angle_gamma   90.00
#
_symmetry.space_group_name_H-M   'P 1'
#
loop_
_entity.id
_entity.type
_entity.pdbx_description
1 polymer ?
#
loop_
_entity_poly.entity_id
_entity_poly.type
_entity_poly.pdbx_seq_one_letter_code
_entity_poly.pdbx_strand_id
1 'polypeptide(L)'
;MPPSVIVDLQRKNEELKIKLKKLAVAEFIGNDSKHDKKATLRPFCDICDRFDLHDTEDCPTQAQSPDAVPHSSYRGHRDSERPYCKICEVFDHTTESCSDDRTF
;
A
#
# COMPACT_ATOMS: atom_id res chain seq x y z
N MET A 1 -34.49 -5.31 56.47
CA MET A 1 -34.68 -5.21 55.01
C MET A 1 -33.67 -4.20 54.49
N PRO A 2 -32.68 -4.58 53.68
CA PRO A 2 -31.81 -3.58 53.05
C PRO A 2 -32.69 -2.62 52.25
N PRO A 3 -32.40 -1.30 52.23
CA PRO A 3 -33.21 -0.32 51.54
C PRO A 3 -33.47 -0.76 50.09
N SER A 4 -34.73 -0.76 49.64
CA SER A 4 -35.15 -1.11 48.27
C SER A 4 -34.21 -0.51 47.23
N VAL A 5 -33.80 0.74 47.46
CA VAL A 5 -32.88 1.51 46.63
C VAL A 5 -31.53 0.81 46.39
N ILE A 6 -30.96 0.14 47.39
CA ILE A 6 -29.66 -0.56 47.26
C ILE A 6 -29.81 -1.79 46.36
N VAL A 7 -30.91 -2.54 46.52
CA VAL A 7 -31.21 -3.70 45.69
C VAL A 7 -31.51 -3.26 44.24
N ASP A 8 -32.23 -2.15 44.08
CA ASP A 8 -32.55 -1.56 42.78
C ASP A 8 -31.28 -1.04 42.08
N LEU A 9 -30.35 -0.43 42.82
CA LEU A 9 -29.05 0.01 42.33
C LEU A 9 -28.15 -1.17 41.93
N GLN A 10 -28.12 -2.23 42.73
CA GLN A 10 -27.36 -3.45 42.42
C GLN A 10 -27.87 -4.11 41.14
N ARG A 11 -29.20 -4.23 40.98
CA ARG A 11 -29.84 -4.72 39.76
C ARG A 11 -29.47 -3.87 38.53
N LYS A 12 -29.55 -2.55 38.65
CA LYS A 12 -29.14 -1.63 37.57
C LYS A 12 -27.66 -1.76 37.22
N ASN A 13 -26.79 -1.93 38.22
CA ASN A 13 -25.37 -2.13 37.99
C ASN A 13 -25.07 -3.44 37.25
N GLU A 14 -25.80 -4.52 37.55
CA GLU A 14 -25.69 -5.78 36.82
C GLU A 14 -26.16 -5.65 35.38
N GLU A 15 -27.30 -4.99 35.15
CA GLU A 15 -27.81 -4.69 33.81
C GLU A 15 -26.82 -3.86 32.98
N LEU A 16 -26.22 -2.83 33.58
CA LEU A 16 -25.20 -1.99 32.93
C LEU A 16 -23.94 -2.80 32.59
N LYS A 17 -23.47 -3.66 33.51
CA LYS A 17 -22.34 -4.56 33.25
C LYS A 17 -22.62 -5.52 32.08
N ILE A 18 -23.84 -6.05 31.99
CA ILE A 18 -24.25 -6.90 30.86
C ILE A 18 -24.27 -6.11 29.55
N LYS A 19 -24.78 -4.88 29.55
CA LYS A 19 -24.78 -4.00 28.36
C LYS A 19 -23.35 -3.66 27.90
N LEU A 20 -22.45 -3.32 28.84
CA LEU A 20 -21.05 -3.06 28.53
C LEU A 20 -20.35 -4.29 27.93
N LYS A 21 -20.57 -5.48 28.50
CA LYS A 21 -20.04 -6.73 27.93
C LYS A 21 -20.58 -7.00 26.53
N LYS A 22 -21.87 -6.76 26.28
CA LYS A 22 -22.47 -6.91 24.94
C LYS A 22 -21.91 -5.92 23.93
N LEU A 23 -21.66 -4.68 24.33
CA LEU A 23 -21.03 -3.66 23.48
C LEU A 23 -19.57 -4.01 23.17
N ALA A 24 -18.78 -4.40 24.17
CA ALA A 24 -17.39 -4.83 23.98
C ALA A 24 -17.28 -6.10 23.11
N VAL A 25 -18.21 -7.04 23.29
CA VAL A 25 -18.29 -8.24 22.44
C VAL A 25 -18.77 -7.90 21.04
N ALA A 26 -19.66 -6.91 20.85
CA ALA A 26 -20.06 -6.44 19.53
C ALA A 26 -18.92 -5.73 18.79
N GLU A 27 -18.03 -5.03 19.49
CA GLU A 27 -16.79 -4.47 18.92
C GLU A 27 -15.80 -5.56 18.47
N PHE A 28 -15.77 -6.72 19.15
CA PHE A 28 -14.85 -7.80 18.82
C PHE A 28 -15.42 -8.79 17.78
N ILE A 29 -16.69 -9.21 17.91
CA ILE A 29 -17.36 -10.13 16.97
C ILE A 29 -17.72 -9.43 15.65
N GLY A 30 -17.84 -8.10 15.65
CA GLY A 30 -18.08 -7.30 14.46
C GLY A 30 -16.90 -7.22 13.47
N ASN A 31 -15.74 -7.79 13.81
CA ASN A 31 -14.52 -7.65 13.01
C ASN A 31 -13.99 -8.95 12.39
N ASP A 32 -14.61 -10.11 12.63
CA ASP A 32 -14.14 -11.41 12.10
C ASP A 32 -14.94 -11.91 10.88
N SER A 33 -15.88 -11.11 10.37
CA SER A 33 -16.68 -11.50 9.19
C SER A 33 -17.16 -10.32 8.33
N LYS A 34 -16.52 -9.15 8.47
CA LYS A 34 -16.72 -8.01 7.56
C LYS A 34 -15.37 -7.36 7.30
N HIS A 35 -14.79 -7.71 6.16
CA HIS A 35 -13.87 -6.87 5.44
C HIS A 35 -14.20 -5.37 5.61
N ASP A 36 -13.17 -4.57 5.89
CA ASP A 36 -13.00 -3.22 5.36
C ASP A 36 -14.03 -2.16 5.74
N LYS A 37 -14.03 -1.74 7.02
CA LYS A 37 -14.53 -0.41 7.42
C LYS A 37 -13.66 0.33 8.45
N LYS A 38 -12.35 0.03 8.52
CA LYS A 38 -11.39 1.13 8.71
C LYS A 38 -11.62 2.00 7.49
N ALA A 39 -12.03 3.26 7.64
CA ALA A 39 -12.31 4.18 6.54
C ALA A 39 -11.39 3.82 5.37
N THR A 40 -11.93 3.23 4.31
CA THR A 40 -11.13 2.55 3.28
C THR A 40 -10.02 3.51 2.91
N LEU A 41 -8.80 3.20 3.37
CA LEU A 41 -7.66 4.06 3.11
C LEU A 41 -7.61 4.13 1.60
N ARG A 42 -7.83 5.32 1.03
CA ARG A 42 -7.88 5.47 -0.42
C ARG A 42 -6.50 5.10 -0.94
N PRO A 43 -6.32 3.91 -1.54
CA PRO A 43 -5.00 3.45 -1.94
C PRO A 43 -4.48 4.42 -3.01
N PHE A 44 -3.22 4.82 -2.91
CA PHE A 44 -2.60 5.72 -3.86
C PHE A 44 -1.34 5.05 -4.38
N CYS A 45 -1.21 4.99 -5.70
CA CYS A 45 -0.03 4.44 -6.32
C CYS A 45 0.88 5.58 -6.76
N ASP A 46 2.03 5.74 -6.11
CA ASP A 46 3.05 6.76 -6.45
C ASP A 46 3.63 6.53 -7.86
N ILE A 47 3.65 5.28 -8.33
CA ILE A 47 4.12 4.91 -9.68
C ILE A 47 3.13 5.38 -10.75
N CYS A 48 1.83 5.37 -10.45
CA CYS A 48 0.75 5.69 -11.39
C CYS A 48 0.07 7.05 -11.12
N ASP A 49 0.46 7.73 -10.05
CA ASP A 49 -0.06 9.03 -9.58
C ASP A 49 -1.61 9.08 -9.53
N ARG A 50 -2.24 8.01 -9.03
CA ARG A 50 -3.70 7.85 -9.03
C ARG A 50 -4.23 7.16 -7.79
N PHE A 51 -5.37 7.65 -7.32
CA PHE A 51 -6.09 7.10 -6.17
C PHE A 51 -7.02 5.95 -6.56
N ASP A 52 -7.39 5.15 -5.56
CA ASP A 52 -8.51 4.19 -5.53
C ASP A 52 -8.37 2.95 -6.42
N LEU A 53 -7.19 2.69 -6.98
CA LEU A 53 -6.97 1.55 -7.88
C LEU A 53 -6.14 0.44 -7.23
N HIS A 54 -4.91 0.75 -6.86
CA HIS A 54 -4.01 -0.12 -6.11
C HIS A 54 -3.07 0.75 -5.30
N ASP A 55 -2.48 0.19 -4.26
CA ASP A 55 -1.33 0.81 -3.60
C ASP A 55 -0.07 0.54 -4.44
N THR A 56 0.98 1.31 -4.21
CA THR A 56 2.26 1.21 -4.92
C THR A 56 2.80 -0.22 -4.96
N GLU A 57 2.63 -0.98 -3.87
CA GLU A 57 3.14 -2.35 -3.74
C GLU A 57 2.46 -3.38 -4.66
N ASP A 58 1.20 -3.13 -5.02
CA ASP A 58 0.42 -3.96 -5.94
C ASP A 58 0.45 -3.39 -7.37
N CYS A 59 1.33 -2.42 -7.64
CA CYS A 59 1.44 -1.86 -8.96
C CYS A 59 1.97 -2.93 -9.93
N PRO A 60 1.24 -3.30 -10.99
CA PRO A 60 1.70 -4.29 -11.95
C PRO A 60 2.98 -3.84 -12.68
N THR A 61 3.24 -2.54 -12.73
CA THR A 61 4.50 -1.96 -13.22
C THR A 61 5.67 -2.20 -12.25
N GLN A 62 5.39 -2.45 -10.97
CA GLN A 62 6.40 -2.79 -9.96
C GLN A 62 6.97 -4.20 -10.17
N ALA A 63 6.17 -5.15 -10.67
CA ALA A 63 6.62 -6.51 -10.95
C ALA A 63 7.37 -6.58 -12.29
N GLN A 64 8.67 -6.29 -12.27
CA GLN A 64 9.54 -6.68 -13.38
C GLN A 64 9.59 -8.22 -13.46
N SER A 65 9.29 -8.77 -14.63
CA SER A 65 9.52 -10.19 -14.91
C SER A 65 11.01 -10.54 -14.74
N PRO A 66 11.38 -11.79 -14.39
CA PRO A 66 12.78 -12.18 -14.25
C PRO A 66 13.60 -12.02 -15.55
N ASP A 67 12.93 -11.95 -16.70
CA ASP A 67 13.53 -11.69 -18.02
C ASP A 67 13.47 -10.21 -18.45
N ALA A 68 12.94 -9.32 -17.61
CA ALA A 68 12.91 -7.90 -17.94
C ALA A 68 14.33 -7.33 -17.87
N VAL A 69 14.74 -6.65 -18.95
CA VAL A 69 15.94 -5.82 -18.96
C VAL A 69 15.84 -4.84 -17.79
N PRO A 70 16.85 -4.74 -16.91
CA PRO A 70 16.78 -3.87 -15.75
C PRO A 70 16.42 -2.46 -16.18
N HIS A 71 15.47 -1.84 -15.46
CA HIS A 71 15.18 -0.43 -15.69
C HIS A 71 16.48 0.37 -15.53
N SER A 72 16.60 1.43 -16.30
CA SER A 72 17.76 2.31 -16.19
C SER A 72 17.89 2.81 -14.76
N SER A 73 19.00 2.46 -14.10
CA SER A 73 19.39 3.02 -12.81
C SER A 73 20.03 4.40 -12.95
N TYR A 74 19.97 5.01 -14.14
CA TYR A 74 20.61 6.29 -14.42
C TYR A 74 20.02 7.40 -13.55
N ARG A 75 20.78 7.78 -12.52
CA ARG A 75 20.52 8.93 -11.65
C ARG A 75 21.19 10.17 -12.25
N GLY A 76 20.72 10.60 -13.41
CA GLY A 76 21.21 11.82 -14.07
C GLY A 76 20.83 13.08 -13.29
N HIS A 77 21.57 14.17 -13.54
CA HIS A 77 21.13 15.50 -13.13
C HIS A 77 19.92 15.91 -13.99
N ARG A 78 18.98 16.69 -13.45
CA ARG A 78 17.79 17.14 -14.22
C ARG A 78 18.18 17.91 -15.49
N ASP A 79 19.31 18.60 -15.43
CA ASP A 79 19.82 19.42 -16.53
C ASP A 79 20.77 18.66 -17.48
N SER A 80 21.05 17.37 -17.22
CA SER A 80 21.95 16.57 -18.05
C SER A 80 21.18 15.58 -18.91
N GLU A 81 21.47 15.57 -20.22
CA GLU A 81 20.93 14.57 -21.14
C GLU A 81 21.61 13.21 -20.94
N ARG A 82 20.80 12.15 -20.92
CA ARG A 82 21.30 10.78 -20.77
C ARG A 82 22.02 10.36 -22.06
N PRO A 83 23.25 9.81 -21.98
CA PRO A 83 23.99 9.37 -23.17
C PRO A 83 23.23 8.25 -23.91
N TYR A 84 23.12 8.40 -25.23
CA TYR A 84 22.45 7.44 -26.12
C TYR A 84 23.29 7.16 -27.37
N CYS A 85 23.43 5.88 -27.69
CA CYS A 85 24.15 5.44 -28.87
C CYS A 85 23.16 5.00 -29.94
N LYS A 86 23.22 5.65 -31.11
CA LYS A 86 22.37 5.31 -32.27
C LYS A 86 22.81 4.02 -32.97
N ILE A 87 24.04 3.58 -32.74
CA ILE A 87 24.57 2.36 -33.35
C ILE A 87 24.11 1.14 -32.56
N CYS A 88 24.38 1.10 -31.25
CA CYS A 88 23.96 0.00 -30.36
C CYS A 88 22.49 0.11 -29.93
N GLU A 89 21.87 1.26 -30.13
CA GLU A 89 20.50 1.58 -29.69
C GLU A 89 20.28 1.46 -28.17
N VAL A 90 21.34 1.62 -27.37
CA VAL A 90 21.29 1.57 -25.89
C VAL A 90 21.65 2.91 -25.27
N PHE A 91 21.12 3.13 -24.07
CA PHE A 91 21.36 4.33 -23.28
C PHE A 91 22.50 4.13 -22.26
N ASP A 92 23.69 3.86 -22.78
CA ASP A 92 24.89 3.54 -21.99
C ASP A 92 26.09 4.40 -22.38
N HIS A 93 26.22 4.74 -23.66
CA HIS A 93 27.28 5.59 -24.22
C HIS A 93 26.72 6.45 -25.36
N THR A 94 27.49 7.43 -25.84
CA THR A 94 27.10 8.25 -27.00
C THR A 94 27.53 7.58 -28.30
N THR A 95 26.91 7.96 -29.42
CA THR A 95 27.28 7.43 -30.75
C THR A 95 28.75 7.68 -31.09
N GLU A 96 29.34 8.76 -30.59
CA GLU A 96 30.75 9.13 -30.82
C GLU A 96 31.74 8.23 -30.05
N SER A 97 31.28 7.59 -28.99
CA SER A 97 32.10 6.72 -28.12
C SER A 97 31.78 5.23 -28.31
N CYS A 98 31.18 4.85 -29.44
CA CYS A 98 30.78 3.48 -29.75
C CYS A 98 31.96 2.66 -30.28
N SER A 99 32.18 1.47 -29.70
CA SER A 99 33.07 0.44 -30.29
C SER A 99 32.22 -0.44 -31.19
N ASP A 100 32.33 -0.27 -32.51
CA ASP A 100 31.51 -0.95 -33.52
C ASP A 100 31.88 -2.43 -33.73
N ASP A 101 32.11 -3.19 -32.66
CA ASP A 101 32.43 -4.61 -32.70
C ASP A 101 31.15 -5.45 -32.88
N ARG A 102 30.45 -5.25 -34.01
CA ARG A 102 29.33 -6.09 -34.44
C ARG A 102 29.84 -7.29 -35.25
N THR A 103 30.20 -8.38 -34.57
CA THR A 103 30.24 -9.71 -35.21
C THR A 103 28.83 -10.31 -35.26
N PHE A 104 28.41 -10.73 -36.46
CA PHE A 104 27.14 -11.44 -36.72
C PHE A 104 27.13 -12.85 -36.13
#